data_AF-A0A5M6I9N3-F1
#
_entry.id   AF-A0A5M6I9N3-F1
#
_cell.length_a   1.000
_cell.length_b   1.000
_cell.length_c   1.000
_cell.angle_alpha   90.00
_cell.angle_beta   90.00
_cell.angle_gamma   90.00
#
_symmetry.space_group_name_H-M   'P 1'
#
loop_
_entity.id
_entity.type
_entity.pdbx_description
1 polymer ?
#
loop_
_entity_poly.entity_id
_entity_poly.type
_entity_poly.pdbx_seq_one_letter_code
_entity_poly.pdbx_strand_id
1 'polypeptide(L)'
;MPNHLSVATIIEANRIHSETAFLIALEVDIVDPVTNTLVETMRAVCNDEDITFNGQTYIATHFTVGAETAAGETPNITLSITDYTNALSKPMELYGGGVGFEARILVINSGALDAPPEISERFKVIQASIRSFVVSFTLGAENPLTMRCPTRLQYRDRCPWRYKGPQCGYAGDMPSCDYTLQGDNGCAAHGNNLRFGGFPGLMLRS
;
A
#
# COMPACT_ATOMS: atom_id res chain seq x y z
N MET A 1 14.47 9.55 11.87
CA MET A 1 13.69 8.45 11.27
C MET A 1 12.24 8.92 11.26
N PRO A 2 11.57 9.01 10.11
CA PRO A 2 10.18 9.47 10.09
C PRO A 2 9.32 8.40 10.75
N ASN A 3 8.58 8.78 11.80
CA ASN A 3 7.67 7.90 12.51
C ASN A 3 6.53 7.51 11.56
N HIS A 4 6.60 6.30 10.98
CA HIS A 4 5.44 5.64 10.41
C HIS A 4 4.52 5.29 11.57
N LEU A 5 3.55 6.17 11.87
CA LEU A 5 2.50 5.88 12.83
C LEU A 5 1.62 4.79 12.20
N SER A 6 1.49 3.65 12.88
CA SER A 6 0.55 2.61 12.44
C SER A 6 -0.87 3.10 12.67
N VAL A 7 -1.83 2.60 11.88
CA VAL A 7 -3.27 2.86 12.06
C VAL A 7 -3.71 2.58 13.51
N ALA A 8 -3.10 1.58 14.16
CA ALA A 8 -3.33 1.26 15.57
C ALA A 8 -2.93 2.40 16.53
N THR A 9 -1.80 3.08 16.29
CA THR A 9 -1.34 4.20 17.13
C THR A 9 -2.26 5.42 17.00
N ILE A 10 -2.89 5.63 15.85
CA ILE A 10 -3.84 6.73 15.65
C ILE A 10 -5.20 6.43 16.28
N ILE A 11 -5.66 5.17 16.24
CA ILE A 11 -6.85 4.74 17.01
C ILE A 11 -6.64 5.07 18.50
N GLU A 12 -5.43 4.85 19.00
CA GLU A 12 -5.07 5.12 20.39
C GLU A 12 -4.91 6.62 20.70
N ALA A 13 -4.37 7.40 19.76
CA ALA A 13 -4.24 8.86 19.88
C ALA A 13 -5.60 9.60 19.81
N ASN A 14 -6.55 9.12 18.99
CA ASN A 14 -7.92 9.64 18.95
C ASN A 14 -8.65 9.53 20.30
N ARG A 15 -8.24 8.59 21.16
CA ARG A 15 -8.77 8.44 22.52
C ARG A 15 -8.31 9.56 23.46
N ILE A 16 -7.27 10.33 23.11
CA ILE A 16 -6.61 11.32 23.96
C ILE A 16 -6.60 12.68 23.24
N HIS A 17 -7.70 13.44 23.39
CA HIS A 17 -7.85 14.89 23.14
C HIS A 17 -7.12 15.49 21.91
N SER A 18 -7.87 15.71 20.81
CA SER A 18 -7.50 16.60 19.71
C SER A 18 -8.70 17.47 19.31
N GLU A 19 -8.47 18.74 18.97
CA GLU A 19 -9.50 19.71 18.51
C GLU A 19 -10.02 19.40 17.09
N THR A 20 -9.35 18.51 16.36
CA THR A 20 -9.81 17.93 15.08
C THR A 20 -9.85 16.42 15.19
N ALA A 21 -10.97 15.81 14.79
CA ALA A 21 -11.18 14.36 14.87
C ALA A 21 -10.62 13.68 13.61
N PHE A 22 -9.80 12.65 13.78
CA PHE A 22 -9.45 11.78 12.67
C PHE A 22 -10.57 10.77 12.44
N LEU A 23 -11.18 10.84 11.27
CA LEU A 23 -12.21 9.92 10.80
C LEU A 23 -11.55 8.71 10.15
N ILE A 24 -11.99 7.53 10.55
CA ILE A 24 -11.56 6.28 9.91
C ILE A 24 -12.58 5.96 8.83
N ALA A 25 -12.13 5.92 7.59
CA ALA A 25 -12.92 5.52 6.44
C ALA A 25 -12.45 4.18 5.89
N LEU A 26 -13.38 3.47 5.27
CA LEU A 26 -13.17 2.15 4.68
C LEU A 26 -13.73 2.15 3.27
N GLU A 27 -12.93 1.67 2.33
CA GLU A 27 -13.37 1.31 0.99
C GLU A 27 -13.19 -0.19 0.80
N VAL A 28 -14.23 -0.89 0.34
CA VAL A 28 -14.17 -2.32 0.00
C VAL A 28 -14.53 -2.47 -1.47
N ASP A 29 -13.55 -2.90 -2.26
CA ASP A 29 -13.71 -3.16 -3.68
C ASP A 29 -14.26 -4.58 -3.88
N ILE A 30 -15.51 -4.64 -4.34
CA ILE A 30 -16.22 -5.88 -4.66
C ILE A 30 -15.80 -6.30 -6.07
N VAL A 31 -15.16 -7.46 -6.17
CA VAL A 31 -14.61 -7.98 -7.42
C VAL A 31 -15.35 -9.26 -7.80
N ASP A 32 -15.70 -9.40 -9.07
CA ASP A 32 -16.21 -10.67 -9.60
C ASP A 32 -15.07 -11.71 -9.63
N PRO A 33 -15.18 -12.86 -8.94
CA PRO A 33 -14.10 -13.83 -8.84
C PRO A 33 -13.81 -14.56 -10.17
N VAL A 34 -14.74 -14.54 -11.12
CA VAL A 34 -14.58 -15.22 -12.42
C VAL A 34 -13.86 -14.33 -13.42
N THR A 35 -14.26 -13.06 -13.52
CA THR A 35 -13.70 -12.10 -14.48
C THR A 35 -12.58 -11.24 -13.89
N ASN A 36 -12.42 -11.25 -12.56
CA ASN A 36 -11.51 -10.39 -11.81
C ASN A 36 -11.73 -8.89 -12.12
N THR A 37 -12.98 -8.50 -12.35
CA THR A 37 -13.38 -7.10 -12.63
C THR A 37 -14.02 -6.48 -11.41
N LEU A 38 -13.67 -5.22 -11.13
CA LEU A 38 -14.36 -4.40 -10.13
C LEU A 38 -15.83 -4.25 -10.52
N VAL A 39 -16.73 -4.65 -9.63
CA VAL A 39 -18.18 -4.52 -9.79
C VAL A 39 -18.63 -3.20 -9.17
N GLU A 40 -18.26 -3.00 -7.90
CA GLU A 40 -18.67 -1.85 -7.09
C GLU A 40 -17.65 -1.63 -5.97
N THR A 41 -17.57 -0.40 -5.46
CA THR A 41 -16.80 -0.08 -4.26
C THR A 41 -17.76 0.40 -3.17
N MET A 42 -17.85 -0.34 -2.07
CA MET A 42 -18.57 0.11 -0.87
C MET A 42 -17.71 1.11 -0.11
N ARG A 43 -18.30 2.22 0.33
CA ARG A 43 -17.62 3.29 1.08
C ARG A 43 -18.34 3.56 2.39
N ALA A 44 -17.62 3.35 3.49
CA ALA A 44 -18.12 3.55 4.84
C ALA A 44 -17.18 4.46 5.63
N VAL A 45 -17.74 5.24 6.55
CA VAL A 45 -16.97 6.04 7.52
C VAL A 45 -17.43 5.71 8.93
N CYS A 46 -16.47 5.52 9.84
CA CYS A 46 -16.73 5.37 11.26
C CYS A 46 -17.01 6.75 11.85
N ASN A 47 -18.22 7.23 11.61
CA ASN A 47 -18.74 8.52 12.04
C ASN A 47 -20.27 8.43 12.23
N ASP A 48 -20.86 9.44 12.87
CA ASP A 48 -22.32 9.53 13.05
C ASP A 48 -23.03 10.13 11.81
N GLU A 49 -22.29 10.81 10.95
CA GLU A 49 -22.80 11.49 9.74
C GLU A 49 -22.02 11.07 8.50
N ASP A 50 -22.72 11.01 7.37
CA ASP A 50 -22.12 10.78 6.06
C ASP A 50 -21.13 11.91 5.74
N ILE A 51 -19.99 11.57 5.12
CA ILE A 51 -19.01 12.56 4.68
C ILE A 51 -18.84 12.51 3.17
N THR A 52 -18.48 13.63 2.58
CA THR A 52 -18.01 13.68 1.19
C THR A 52 -16.50 13.89 1.21
N PHE A 53 -15.76 12.96 0.59
CA PHE A 53 -14.31 12.99 0.52
C PHE A 53 -13.88 12.67 -0.91
N ASN A 54 -13.04 13.53 -1.52
CA ASN A 54 -12.63 13.41 -2.93
C ASN A 54 -13.80 13.23 -3.92
N GLY A 55 -14.93 13.90 -3.68
CA GLY A 55 -16.12 13.81 -4.52
C GLY A 55 -16.89 12.49 -4.41
N GLN A 56 -16.56 11.63 -3.44
CA GLN A 56 -17.28 10.39 -3.14
C GLN A 56 -17.96 10.51 -1.77
N THR A 57 -19.19 9.98 -1.68
CA THR A 57 -19.93 9.91 -0.41
C THR A 57 -19.54 8.65 0.33
N TYR A 58 -19.18 8.81 1.60
CA TYR A 58 -18.94 7.72 2.54
C TYR A 58 -20.09 7.67 3.51
N ILE A 59 -20.72 6.50 3.61
CA ILE A 59 -21.90 6.29 4.44
C ILE A 59 -21.47 6.09 5.89
N ALA A 60 -22.11 6.78 6.82
CA ALA A 60 -21.92 6.61 8.26
C ALA A 60 -22.25 5.17 8.65
N THR A 61 -21.26 4.42 9.14
CA THR A 61 -21.44 3.03 9.56
C THR A 61 -20.47 2.72 10.68
N HIS A 62 -20.97 2.02 11.69
CA HIS A 62 -20.14 1.54 12.79
C HIS A 62 -19.39 0.28 12.35
N PHE A 63 -18.07 0.36 12.38
CA PHE A 63 -17.19 -0.78 12.17
C PHE A 63 -16.01 -0.74 13.14
N THR A 64 -15.45 -1.90 13.42
CA THR A 64 -14.29 -2.06 14.30
C THR A 64 -13.14 -2.64 13.52
N VAL A 65 -11.95 -2.04 13.68
CA VAL A 65 -10.68 -2.55 13.16
C VAL A 65 -9.84 -2.99 14.34
N GLY A 66 -9.48 -4.27 14.38
CA GLY A 66 -8.59 -4.87 15.37
C GLY A 66 -7.29 -5.33 14.72
N ALA A 67 -6.23 -5.42 15.51
CA ALA A 67 -4.99 -6.10 15.13
C ALA A 67 -4.74 -7.23 16.11
N GLU A 68 -4.67 -8.46 15.60
CA GLU A 68 -4.29 -9.63 16.38
C GLU A 68 -2.84 -9.98 16.07
N THR A 69 -2.02 -10.01 17.12
CA THR A 69 -0.62 -10.38 17.03
C THR A 69 -0.37 -11.66 17.83
N ALA A 70 0.00 -12.74 17.16
CA ALA A 70 0.50 -13.95 17.80
C ALA A 70 2.04 -14.01 17.68
N ALA A 71 2.71 -14.50 18.72
CA ALA A 71 4.16 -14.59 18.74
C ALA A 71 4.67 -15.56 17.64
N GLY A 72 5.39 -15.03 16.66
CA GLY A 72 5.92 -15.80 15.53
C GLY A 72 5.05 -15.82 14.27
N GLU A 73 3.89 -15.13 14.28
CA GLU A 73 3.01 -15.01 13.12
C GLU A 73 2.98 -13.56 12.59
N THR A 74 2.66 -13.41 11.30
CA THR A 74 2.36 -12.11 10.71
C THR A 74 1.10 -11.55 11.38
N PRO A 75 1.08 -10.27 11.80
CA PRO A 75 -0.10 -9.66 12.38
C PRO A 75 -1.28 -9.75 11.42
N ASN A 76 -2.42 -10.23 11.91
CA ASN A 76 -3.66 -10.27 11.15
C ASN A 76 -4.51 -9.08 11.58
N ILE A 77 -5.02 -8.32 10.61
CA ILE A 77 -5.95 -7.23 10.89
C ILE A 77 -7.36 -7.76 10.71
N THR A 78 -8.21 -7.56 11.70
CA THR A 78 -9.61 -7.97 11.67
C THR A 78 -10.50 -6.74 11.49
N LEU A 79 -11.47 -6.86 10.61
CA LEU A 79 -12.44 -5.81 10.31
C LEU A 79 -13.85 -6.38 10.49
N SER A 80 -14.63 -5.79 11.38
CA SER A 80 -16.01 -6.19 11.64
C SER A 80 -16.95 -5.03 11.38
N ILE A 81 -17.93 -5.25 10.51
CA ILE A 81 -18.90 -4.24 10.05
C ILE A 81 -20.31 -4.79 10.29
N THR A 82 -21.18 -4.00 10.88
CA THR A 82 -22.59 -4.35 10.98
C THR A 82 -23.32 -3.90 9.72
N ASP A 83 -23.77 -4.86 8.91
CA ASP A 83 -24.40 -4.62 7.62
C ASP A 83 -25.91 -4.89 7.68
N TYR A 84 -26.68 -3.88 8.07
CA TYR A 84 -28.15 -3.95 8.07
C TYR A 84 -28.76 -3.80 6.68
N THR A 85 -28.05 -3.14 5.77
CA THR A 85 -28.52 -2.79 4.42
C THR A 85 -28.24 -3.87 3.38
N ASN A 86 -27.50 -4.92 3.76
CA ASN A 86 -26.95 -5.93 2.86
C ASN A 86 -26.04 -5.34 1.77
N ALA A 87 -25.31 -4.27 2.11
CA ALA A 87 -24.37 -3.63 1.20
C ALA A 87 -23.11 -4.48 0.96
N LEU A 88 -22.76 -5.35 1.91
CA LEU A 88 -21.64 -6.30 1.81
C LEU A 88 -22.11 -7.74 1.79
N SER A 89 -23.09 -8.10 2.62
CA SER A 89 -23.55 -9.49 2.76
C SER A 89 -24.07 -10.06 1.43
N LYS A 90 -24.88 -9.28 0.69
CA LYS A 90 -25.44 -9.69 -0.60
C LYS A 90 -24.37 -9.81 -1.70
N PRO A 91 -23.46 -8.84 -1.91
CA PRO A 91 -22.34 -9.03 -2.83
C PRO A 91 -21.43 -10.20 -2.44
N MET A 92 -21.19 -10.44 -1.16
CA MET A 92 -20.41 -11.58 -0.72
C MET A 92 -21.07 -12.91 -1.10
N GLU A 93 -22.38 -13.05 -0.94
CA GLU A 93 -23.11 -14.24 -1.38
C GLU A 93 -23.06 -14.43 -2.90
N LEU A 94 -23.10 -13.32 -3.66
CA LEU A 94 -23.09 -13.35 -5.13
C LEU A 94 -21.70 -13.63 -5.71
N TYR A 95 -20.64 -13.11 -5.09
CA TYR A 95 -19.28 -13.07 -5.64
C TYR A 95 -18.28 -13.93 -4.86
N GLY A 96 -18.70 -15.11 -4.40
CA GLY A 96 -17.79 -16.13 -3.89
C GLY A 96 -17.30 -15.93 -2.46
N GLY A 97 -18.10 -15.28 -1.62
CA GLY A 97 -17.90 -15.20 -0.17
C GLY A 97 -17.00 -14.06 0.31
N GLY A 98 -16.58 -13.14 -0.56
CA GLY A 98 -15.80 -11.94 -0.20
C GLY A 98 -14.29 -12.14 -0.06
N VAL A 99 -13.80 -13.37 -0.20
CA VAL A 99 -12.35 -13.64 -0.24
C VAL A 99 -11.77 -13.11 -1.55
N GLY A 100 -10.67 -12.35 -1.45
CA GLY A 100 -10.02 -11.73 -2.60
C GLY A 100 -10.44 -10.30 -2.87
N PHE A 101 -11.45 -9.77 -2.19
CA PHE A 101 -11.78 -8.35 -2.20
C PHE A 101 -10.59 -7.52 -1.69
N GLU A 102 -10.48 -6.28 -2.17
CA GLU A 102 -9.48 -5.33 -1.70
C GLU A 102 -10.14 -4.36 -0.72
N ALA A 103 -9.57 -4.24 0.47
CA ALA A 103 -10.03 -3.33 1.50
C ALA A 103 -8.99 -2.22 1.69
N ARG A 104 -9.43 -0.96 1.70
CA ARG A 104 -8.58 0.20 1.91
C ARG A 104 -9.05 0.95 3.13
N ILE A 105 -8.17 1.10 4.12
CA ILE A 105 -8.43 1.87 5.34
C ILE A 105 -7.78 3.23 5.16
N LEU A 106 -8.56 4.28 5.35
CA LEU A 106 -8.12 5.66 5.25
C LEU A 106 -8.31 6.36 6.59
N VAL A 107 -7.33 7.17 6.96
CA VAL A 107 -7.45 8.11 8.08
C VAL A 107 -7.56 9.51 7.50
N ILE A 108 -8.70 10.15 7.72
CA ILE A 108 -9.05 11.44 7.15
C ILE A 108 -9.14 12.46 8.28
N ASN A 109 -8.55 13.64 8.09
CA ASN A 109 -8.72 14.75 9.01
C ASN A 109 -10.07 15.43 8.74
N SER A 110 -10.97 15.48 9.73
CA SER A 110 -12.29 16.10 9.56
C SER A 110 -12.23 17.60 9.23
N GLY A 111 -11.14 18.29 9.59
CA GLY A 111 -10.91 19.70 9.25
C GLY A 111 -10.36 19.94 7.85
N ALA A 112 -10.02 18.88 7.10
CA ALA A 112 -9.39 18.97 5.78
C ALA A 112 -9.89 17.88 4.82
N LEU A 113 -11.20 17.86 4.54
CA LEU A 113 -11.82 16.87 3.64
C LEU A 113 -11.42 16.99 2.16
N ASP A 114 -10.81 18.11 1.77
CA ASP A 114 -10.27 18.33 0.42
C ASP A 114 -8.78 17.96 0.29
N ALA A 115 -8.15 17.54 1.40
CA ALA A 115 -6.75 17.12 1.43
C ALA A 115 -6.61 15.60 1.18
N PRO A 116 -5.44 15.11 0.72
CA PRO A 116 -5.17 13.68 0.70
C PRO A 116 -5.32 13.07 2.12
N PRO A 117 -5.67 11.79 2.22
CA PRO A 117 -5.78 11.13 3.51
C PRO A 117 -4.41 11.11 4.20
N GLU A 118 -4.40 11.27 5.52
CA GLU A 118 -3.17 11.24 6.33
C GLU A 118 -2.50 9.86 6.27
N ILE A 119 -3.32 8.82 6.26
CA ILE A 119 -2.89 7.43 6.05
C ILE A 119 -3.84 6.76 5.06
N SER A 120 -3.26 5.97 4.16
CA SER A 120 -3.98 5.04 3.29
C SER A 120 -3.24 3.70 3.28
N GLU A 121 -3.90 2.68 3.79
CA GLU A 121 -3.38 1.31 3.81
C GLU A 121 -4.30 0.40 3.00
N ARG A 122 -3.70 -0.51 2.22
CA ARG A 122 -4.41 -1.45 1.36
C ARG A 122 -4.18 -2.87 1.86
N PHE A 123 -5.26 -3.64 1.84
CA PHE A 123 -5.28 -5.00 2.33
C PHE A 123 -6.06 -5.89 1.38
N LYS A 124 -5.68 -7.17 1.37
CA LYS A 124 -6.47 -8.19 0.69
C LYS A 124 -7.25 -8.98 1.72
N VAL A 125 -8.53 -9.20 1.46
CA VAL A 125 -9.37 -10.07 2.30
C VAL A 125 -8.92 -11.52 2.07
N ILE A 126 -8.34 -12.14 3.10
CA ILE A 126 -7.89 -13.55 3.08
C ILE A 126 -8.95 -14.50 3.62
N GLN A 127 -9.80 -14.01 4.53
CA GLN A 127 -10.90 -14.77 5.09
C GLN A 127 -12.07 -13.82 5.32
N ALA A 128 -13.27 -14.34 5.10
CA ALA A 128 -14.50 -13.58 5.25
C ALA A 128 -15.58 -14.46 5.86
N SER A 129 -16.43 -13.88 6.69
CA SER A 129 -17.56 -14.59 7.31
C SER A 129 -18.70 -13.63 7.63
N ILE A 130 -19.92 -14.16 7.65
CA ILE A 130 -21.13 -13.41 7.99
C ILE A 130 -21.82 -14.12 9.15
N ARG A 131 -22.10 -13.40 10.24
CA ARG A 131 -22.87 -13.90 11.38
C ARG A 131 -23.80 -12.81 11.89
N SER A 132 -25.10 -13.10 11.91
CA SER A 132 -26.12 -12.22 12.52
C SER A 132 -25.98 -10.75 12.09
N PHE A 133 -25.90 -10.50 10.78
CA PHE A 133 -25.69 -9.18 10.16
C PHE A 133 -24.31 -8.53 10.38
N VAL A 134 -23.38 -9.23 11.04
CA VAL A 134 -21.99 -8.78 11.15
C VAL A 134 -21.14 -9.47 10.09
N VAL A 135 -20.59 -8.67 9.20
CA VAL A 135 -19.58 -9.09 8.23
C VAL A 135 -18.22 -8.95 8.90
N SER A 136 -17.45 -10.05 8.93
CA SER A 136 -16.10 -10.06 9.49
C SER A 136 -15.10 -10.47 8.43
N PHE A 137 -14.11 -9.61 8.20
CA PHE A 137 -12.98 -9.84 7.30
C PHE A 137 -11.69 -9.99 8.10
N THR A 138 -10.90 -11.00 7.73
CA THR A 138 -9.49 -11.06 8.08
C THR A 138 -8.71 -10.51 6.90
N LEU A 139 -7.97 -9.45 7.17
CA LEU A 139 -7.16 -8.71 6.22
C LEU A 139 -5.73 -9.25 6.27
N GLY A 140 -5.27 -9.79 5.15
CA GLY A 140 -3.88 -10.16 4.96
C GLY A 140 -3.07 -8.94 4.57
N ALA A 141 -1.96 -8.72 5.28
CA ALA A 141 -0.94 -7.80 4.82
C ALA A 141 -0.35 -8.30 3.49
N GLU A 142 0.01 -7.38 2.58
CA GLU A 142 0.70 -7.73 1.35
C GLU A 142 1.93 -8.58 1.65
N ASN A 143 2.10 -9.70 0.96
CA ASN A 143 3.30 -10.51 1.14
C ASN A 143 4.47 -9.84 0.39
N PRO A 144 5.49 -9.29 1.09
CA PRO A 144 6.61 -8.61 0.43
C PRO A 144 7.40 -9.55 -0.50
N LEU A 145 7.31 -10.87 -0.32
CA LEU A 145 7.94 -11.87 -1.21
C LEU A 145 7.23 -11.98 -2.57
N THR A 146 5.98 -11.53 -2.67
CA THR A 146 5.23 -11.49 -3.94
C THR A 146 5.37 -10.16 -4.67
N MET A 147 5.91 -9.13 -4.01
CA MET A 147 6.19 -7.85 -4.65
C MET A 147 7.34 -7.99 -5.64
N ARG A 148 7.16 -7.44 -6.85
CA ARG A 148 8.23 -7.33 -7.83
C ARG A 148 9.22 -6.25 -7.36
N CYS A 149 10.27 -6.67 -6.67
CA CYS A 149 11.41 -5.81 -6.38
C CYS A 149 12.43 -5.82 -7.53
N PRO A 150 13.17 -4.73 -7.77
CA PRO A 150 14.27 -4.75 -8.73
C PRO A 150 15.27 -5.86 -8.37
N THR A 151 15.59 -6.72 -9.32
CA THR A 151 16.54 -7.84 -9.12
C THR A 151 17.95 -7.37 -8.75
N ARG A 152 18.27 -6.09 -8.96
CA ARG A 152 19.57 -5.48 -8.67
C ARG A 152 19.41 -4.14 -7.97
N LEU A 153 20.37 -3.81 -7.11
CA LEU A 153 20.50 -2.48 -6.52
C LEU A 153 20.66 -1.42 -7.62
N GLN A 154 19.88 -0.35 -7.48
CA GLN A 154 19.86 0.77 -8.42
C GLN A 154 20.63 1.92 -7.78
N TYR A 155 21.82 2.21 -8.30
CA TYR A 155 22.63 3.34 -7.84
C TYR A 155 22.45 4.51 -8.80
N ARG A 156 22.42 5.73 -8.25
CA ARG A 156 22.29 6.95 -9.05
C ARG A 156 23.60 7.33 -9.72
N ASP A 157 24.66 7.33 -8.94
CA ASP A 157 25.99 7.86 -9.26
C ASP A 157 27.02 6.78 -9.61
N ARG A 158 26.68 5.50 -9.39
CA ARG A 158 27.59 4.37 -9.60
C ARG A 158 27.06 3.32 -10.55
N CYS A 159 27.96 2.72 -11.32
CA CYS A 159 27.71 1.58 -12.19
C CYS A 159 27.83 0.28 -11.37
N PRO A 160 26.79 -0.56 -11.27
CA PRO A 160 26.87 -1.84 -10.57
C PRO A 160 27.48 -2.96 -11.43
N TRP A 161 27.77 -2.71 -12.72
CA TRP A 161 28.31 -3.75 -13.58
C TRP A 161 29.74 -4.08 -13.21
N ARG A 162 30.08 -5.37 -13.21
CA ARG A 162 31.48 -5.80 -13.13
C ARG A 162 32.25 -5.25 -14.33
N TYR A 163 33.35 -4.55 -14.07
CA TYR A 163 34.21 -4.02 -15.13
C TYR A 163 34.72 -5.15 -16.03
N LYS A 164 34.67 -4.94 -17.36
CA LYS A 164 34.92 -5.96 -18.41
C LYS A 164 34.01 -7.20 -18.34
N GLY A 165 32.96 -7.19 -17.52
CA GLY A 165 31.95 -8.23 -17.48
C GLY A 165 30.97 -8.13 -18.66
N PRO A 166 30.11 -9.14 -18.88
CA PRO A 166 29.20 -9.19 -20.04
C PRO A 166 28.27 -7.96 -20.16
N GLN A 167 27.79 -7.43 -19.03
CA GLN A 167 26.88 -6.28 -19.00
C GLN A 167 27.60 -4.94 -19.23
N CYS A 168 28.84 -4.83 -18.75
CA CYS A 168 29.69 -3.67 -19.03
C CYS A 168 30.15 -3.70 -20.50
N GLY A 169 30.67 -4.84 -20.95
CA GLY A 169 31.08 -5.10 -22.32
C GLY A 169 32.19 -4.18 -22.85
N TYR A 170 32.91 -3.49 -21.96
CA TYR A 170 34.13 -2.78 -22.30
C TYR A 170 35.26 -3.77 -22.56
N ALA A 171 35.87 -3.70 -23.75
CA ALA A 171 36.94 -4.60 -24.19
C ALA A 171 38.27 -3.88 -24.43
N GLY A 172 38.40 -2.63 -24.00
CA GLY A 172 39.62 -1.84 -24.20
C GLY A 172 40.74 -2.12 -23.18
N ASP A 173 41.86 -1.43 -23.39
CA ASP A 173 43.12 -1.69 -22.68
C ASP A 173 43.19 -1.09 -21.28
N MET A 174 42.29 -0.17 -20.92
CA MET A 174 42.35 0.48 -19.60
C MET A 174 42.23 -0.57 -18.47
N PRO A 175 43.10 -0.51 -17.45
CA PRO A 175 43.21 -1.59 -16.47
C PRO A 175 42.12 -1.53 -15.38
N SER A 176 41.52 -0.37 -15.13
CA SER A 176 40.54 -0.17 -14.05
C SER A 176 39.46 0.82 -14.46
N CYS A 177 38.37 0.87 -13.69
CA CYS A 177 37.26 1.80 -13.85
C CYS A 177 36.81 2.27 -12.45
N ASP A 178 36.44 3.54 -12.32
CA ASP A 178 35.95 4.13 -11.06
C ASP A 178 34.44 3.94 -10.83
N TYR A 179 33.76 3.29 -11.78
CA TYR A 179 32.32 3.03 -11.80
C TYR A 179 31.43 4.29 -11.82
N THR A 180 31.95 5.46 -12.14
CA THR A 180 31.15 6.67 -12.32
C THR A 180 30.72 6.83 -13.78
N LEU A 181 29.72 7.67 -14.04
CA LEU A 181 29.36 8.01 -15.42
C LEU A 181 30.37 8.99 -16.04
N GLN A 182 30.65 10.09 -15.34
CA GLN A 182 31.42 11.24 -15.84
C GLN A 182 32.73 11.53 -15.08
N GLY A 183 33.19 10.62 -14.22
CA GLY A 183 34.48 10.78 -13.53
C GLY A 183 35.67 10.54 -14.45
N ASP A 184 36.86 10.90 -13.97
CA ASP A 184 38.12 10.85 -14.72
C ASP A 184 38.46 9.46 -15.26
N ASN A 185 37.99 8.40 -14.59
CA ASN A 185 38.14 7.00 -15.00
C ASN A 185 36.77 6.28 -15.09
N GLY A 186 35.74 7.05 -15.45
CA GLY A 186 34.35 6.60 -15.54
C GLY A 186 33.96 6.07 -16.92
N CYS A 187 32.71 5.62 -17.04
CA CYS A 187 32.20 5.05 -18.29
C CYS A 187 32.35 5.99 -19.50
N ALA A 188 32.34 7.30 -19.31
CA ALA A 188 32.59 8.27 -20.37
C ALA A 188 34.05 8.26 -20.85
N ALA A 189 35.01 8.21 -19.93
CA ALA A 189 36.44 8.10 -20.26
C ALA A 189 36.74 6.80 -21.02
N HIS A 190 36.02 5.72 -20.69
CA HIS A 190 36.08 4.43 -21.40
C HIS A 190 35.27 4.38 -22.70
N GLY A 191 34.59 5.45 -23.11
CA GLY A 191 33.72 5.45 -24.30
C GLY A 191 32.52 4.49 -24.22
N ASN A 192 32.12 4.10 -23.01
CA ASN A 192 31.11 3.06 -22.75
C ASN A 192 29.83 3.60 -22.08
N ASN A 193 29.48 4.85 -22.37
CA ASN A 193 28.32 5.54 -21.79
C ASN A 193 27.00 4.82 -22.04
N LEU A 194 26.85 4.20 -23.22
CA LEU A 194 25.62 3.50 -23.60
C LEU A 194 25.31 2.29 -22.71
N ARG A 195 26.34 1.69 -22.10
CA ARG A 195 26.22 0.52 -21.21
C ARG A 195 26.38 0.87 -19.75
N PHE A 196 26.31 2.15 -19.38
CA PHE A 196 26.31 2.55 -17.97
C PHE A 196 25.12 1.90 -17.25
N GLY A 197 25.40 1.21 -16.14
CA GLY A 197 24.39 0.42 -15.43
C GLY A 197 23.65 1.16 -14.33
N GLY A 198 24.07 2.37 -13.98
CA GLY A 198 23.42 3.20 -12.98
C GLY A 198 22.20 3.94 -13.55
N PHE A 199 21.48 4.61 -12.66
CA PHE A 199 20.23 5.32 -12.95
C PHE A 199 20.32 6.77 -12.49
N PRO A 200 20.94 7.67 -13.29
CA PRO A 200 21.15 9.07 -12.91
C PRO A 200 19.86 9.84 -12.61
N GLY A 201 18.73 9.38 -13.17
CA GLY A 201 17.40 9.97 -12.96
C GLY A 201 16.73 9.59 -11.64
N LEU A 202 17.32 8.72 -10.82
CA LEU A 202 16.78 8.45 -9.48
C LEU A 202 16.90 9.71 -8.62
N MET A 203 15.77 10.25 -8.20
CA MET A 203 15.73 11.35 -7.24
C MET A 203 15.84 10.79 -5.82
N LEU A 204 16.72 11.37 -5.01
CA LEU A 204 16.71 11.13 -3.57
C LEU A 204 15.46 11.82 -3.02
N ARG A 205 14.58 11.04 -2.39
CA ARG A 205 13.51 11.60 -1.57
C ARG A 205 14.18 12.23 -0.35
N SER A 206 14.28 13.56 -0.35
CA SER A 206 14.82 14.36 0.76
C SER A 206 13.89 14.34 1.95
#